data_AF-A0A3M4SKY2-F1
#
_entry.id   AF-A0A3M4SKY2-F1
#
_cell.length_a   1.000
_cell.length_b   1.000
_cell.length_c   1.000
_cell.angle_alpha   90.00
_cell.angle_beta   90.00
_cell.angle_gamma   90.00
#
_symmetry.space_group_name_H-M   'P 1'
#
loop_
_entity.id
_entity.type
_entity.pdbx_description
1 polymer ?
#
loop_
_entity_poly.entity_id
_entity_poly.type
_entity_poly.pdbx_seq_one_letter_code
_entity_poly.pdbx_strand_id
1 'polypeptide(L)'
;MFGVCFILARLLFIGAINRLGGYNAAIVCMAVEICGLLMLWLSPSSGIALAGAGLTGVGLSLVYPALGVEAIKSVPTPSRGAGLSAYAVFFDLALAIAGPVMGAIALGQGYDWIFFYAALLSACALALTIWLSRRTANQTYPA
;
A
#
# COMPACT_ATOMS: atom_id res chain seq x y z
N MET A 1 5.40 -16.94 -4.94
CA MET A 1 4.04 -16.72 -4.39
C MET A 1 3.66 -15.25 -4.43
N PHE A 2 4.33 -14.39 -3.65
CA PHE A 2 4.09 -12.93 -3.65
C PHE A 2 3.90 -12.33 -5.07
N GLY A 3 4.89 -12.47 -5.95
CA GLY A 3 4.82 -11.86 -7.29
C GLY A 3 3.71 -12.42 -8.19
N VAL A 4 3.38 -13.72 -8.06
CA VAL A 4 2.28 -14.34 -8.82
C VAL A 4 0.94 -13.77 -8.34
N CYS A 5 0.72 -13.75 -7.03
CA CYS A 5 -0.48 -13.16 -6.43
C CYS A 5 -0.59 -11.66 -6.74
N PHE A 6 0.53 -10.93 -6.72
CA PHE A 6 0.60 -9.51 -7.08
C PHE A 6 0.16 -9.25 -8.53
N ILE A 7 0.70 -10.01 -9.49
CA ILE A 7 0.36 -9.86 -10.90
C ILE A 7 -1.09 -10.26 -11.15
N LEU A 8 -1.54 -11.40 -10.59
CA LEU A 8 -2.92 -11.85 -10.75
C LEU A 8 -3.92 -10.85 -10.16
N ALA A 9 -3.64 -10.34 -8.96
CA ALA A 9 -4.46 -9.30 -8.34
C ALA A 9 -4.52 -8.05 -9.22
N ARG A 10 -3.39 -7.64 -9.80
CA ARG A 10 -3.35 -6.50 -10.71
C ARG A 10 -4.23 -6.71 -11.92
N LEU A 11 -4.15 -7.88 -12.57
CA LEU A 11 -4.93 -8.18 -13.78
C LEU A 11 -6.43 -8.29 -13.49
N LEU A 12 -6.81 -8.94 -12.40
CA LEU A 12 -8.21 -9.19 -12.05
C LEU A 12 -8.92 -7.95 -11.49
N PHE A 13 -8.20 -7.12 -10.73
CA PHE A 13 -8.80 -6.02 -9.97
C PHE A 13 -8.45 -4.62 -10.50
N ILE A 14 -7.79 -4.48 -11.66
CA ILE A 14 -7.56 -3.17 -12.28
C ILE A 14 -8.89 -2.41 -12.49
N GLY A 15 -9.96 -3.14 -12.85
CA GLY A 15 -11.30 -2.58 -13.03
C GLY A 15 -11.98 -2.15 -11.72
N ALA A 16 -11.53 -2.70 -10.58
CA ALA A 16 -12.07 -2.35 -9.27
C ALA A 16 -11.72 -0.91 -8.87
N ILE A 17 -10.53 -0.41 -9.24
CA ILE A 17 -10.14 0.99 -9.03
C ILE A 17 -11.12 1.93 -9.76
N ASN A 18 -11.49 1.56 -10.99
CA ASN A 18 -12.38 2.37 -11.82
C ASN A 18 -13.84 2.38 -11.32
N ARG A 19 -14.24 1.36 -10.55
CA ARG A 19 -15.63 1.17 -10.08
C ARG A 19 -15.83 1.59 -8.62
N LEU A 20 -14.83 1.43 -7.76
CA LEU A 20 -14.91 1.70 -6.31
C LEU A 20 -14.30 3.06 -5.91
N GLY A 21 -13.50 3.67 -6.80
CA GLY A 21 -12.71 4.87 -6.50
C GLY A 21 -11.34 4.53 -5.89
N GLY A 22 -10.36 5.42 -6.09
CA GLY A 22 -8.97 5.14 -5.70
C GLY A 22 -8.79 4.97 -4.19
N TYR A 23 -9.39 5.83 -3.38
CA TYR A 23 -9.29 5.72 -1.91
C TYR A 23 -9.86 4.41 -1.36
N ASN A 24 -11.05 4.00 -1.79
CA ASN A 24 -11.68 2.76 -1.30
C ASN A 24 -10.88 1.52 -1.70
N ALA A 25 -10.39 1.49 -2.96
CA ALA A 25 -9.53 0.41 -3.42
C ALA A 25 -8.23 0.34 -2.59
N ALA A 26 -7.59 1.47 -2.33
CA ALA A 26 -6.38 1.54 -1.49
C ALA A 26 -6.64 1.06 -0.05
N ILE A 27 -7.75 1.46 0.57
CA ILE A 27 -8.14 1.07 1.94
C ILE A 27 -8.30 -0.45 2.05
N VAL A 28 -9.05 -1.07 1.13
CA VAL A 28 -9.26 -2.53 1.13
C VAL A 28 -7.93 -3.26 0.93
N CYS A 29 -7.13 -2.79 -0.01
CA CYS A 29 -5.81 -3.37 -0.31
C CYS A 29 -4.83 -3.28 0.86
N MET A 30 -4.72 -2.11 1.50
CA MET A 30 -3.88 -1.92 2.70
C MET A 30 -4.37 -2.80 3.86
N ALA A 31 -5.68 -2.95 4.05
CA ALA A 31 -6.20 -3.84 5.09
C ALA A 31 -5.78 -5.31 4.85
N VAL A 32 -5.88 -5.79 3.60
CA VAL A 32 -5.42 -7.14 3.21
C VAL A 32 -3.91 -7.28 3.37
N GLU A 33 -3.14 -6.24 3.02
CA GLU A 33 -1.68 -6.20 3.18
C GLU A 33 -1.27 -6.36 4.65
N ILE A 34 -1.89 -5.59 5.55
CA ILE A 34 -1.64 -5.66 6.99
C ILE A 34 -1.91 -7.07 7.52
N CYS A 35 -3.01 -7.72 7.12
CA CYS A 35 -3.29 -9.10 7.49
C CYS A 35 -2.18 -10.06 7.02
N GLY A 36 -1.68 -9.89 5.79
CA GLY A 36 -0.57 -10.70 5.26
C GLY A 36 0.74 -10.48 6.02
N LEU A 37 1.05 -9.22 6.38
CA LEU A 37 2.24 -8.87 7.16
C LEU A 37 2.18 -9.41 8.60
N LEU A 38 1.01 -9.37 9.23
CA LEU A 38 0.81 -9.97 10.56
C LEU A 38 0.92 -11.51 10.49
N MET A 39 0.40 -12.16 9.45
CA MET A 39 0.61 -13.60 9.24
C MET A 39 2.09 -13.94 9.05
N LEU A 40 2.86 -13.10 8.36
CA LEU A 40 4.30 -13.28 8.21
C LEU A 40 5.03 -13.12 9.55
N TRP A 41 4.64 -12.13 10.36
CA TRP A 41 5.24 -11.92 11.68
C TRP A 41 4.97 -13.06 12.66
N LEU A 42 3.74 -13.59 12.71
CA LEU A 42 3.39 -14.71 13.59
C LEU A 42 3.75 -16.09 13.02
N SER A 43 4.26 -16.16 11.78
CA SER A 43 4.30 -17.38 10.97
C SER A 43 5.01 -18.54 11.70
N PRO A 44 4.26 -19.55 12.20
CA PRO A 44 4.86 -20.68 12.92
C PRO A 44 5.30 -21.79 11.96
N SER A 45 4.96 -21.71 10.66
CA SER A 45 5.31 -22.70 9.64
C SER A 45 5.45 -22.06 8.26
N SER A 46 6.26 -22.68 7.38
CA SER A 46 6.51 -22.17 6.02
C SER A 46 5.24 -22.03 5.17
N GLY A 47 4.20 -22.85 5.43
CA GLY A 47 2.92 -22.76 4.73
C GLY A 47 2.16 -21.47 5.03
N ILE A 48 2.17 -21.05 6.31
CA ILE A 48 1.53 -19.80 6.75
C ILE A 48 2.31 -18.60 6.20
N ALA A 49 3.64 -18.68 6.16
CA ALA A 49 4.48 -17.66 5.53
C ALA A 49 4.18 -17.51 4.03
N LEU A 50 3.98 -18.62 3.30
CA LEU A 50 3.58 -18.58 1.89
C LEU A 50 2.22 -17.89 1.69
N ALA A 51 1.25 -18.21 2.53
CA ALA A 51 -0.07 -17.60 2.49
C ALA A 51 -0.01 -16.09 2.81
N GLY A 52 0.72 -15.72 3.86
CA GLY A 52 0.97 -14.32 4.23
C GLY A 52 1.64 -13.55 3.11
N ALA A 53 2.69 -14.10 2.49
CA ALA A 53 3.34 -13.50 1.33
C ALA A 53 2.40 -13.35 0.13
N GLY A 54 1.48 -14.30 -0.09
CA GLY A 54 0.43 -14.18 -1.09
C GLY A 54 -0.51 -13.01 -0.80
N LEU A 55 -1.03 -12.92 0.42
CA LEU A 55 -1.91 -11.85 0.90
C LEU A 55 -1.25 -10.47 0.80
N THR A 56 -0.02 -10.32 1.26
CA THR A 56 0.73 -9.07 1.13
C THR A 56 0.92 -8.70 -0.35
N GLY A 57 1.17 -9.67 -1.23
CA GLY A 57 1.27 -9.46 -2.66
C GLY A 57 -0.05 -8.97 -3.29
N VAL A 58 -1.18 -9.55 -2.90
CA VAL A 58 -2.51 -9.08 -3.33
C VAL A 58 -2.79 -7.67 -2.83
N GLY A 59 -2.52 -7.41 -1.54
CA GLY A 59 -2.74 -6.12 -0.90
C GLY A 59 -1.94 -5.01 -1.57
N LEU A 60 -0.62 -5.15 -1.69
CA LEU A 60 0.25 -4.10 -2.22
C LEU A 60 -0.03 -3.75 -3.70
N SER A 61 -0.57 -4.70 -4.48
CA SER A 61 -0.67 -4.63 -5.94
C SER A 61 -1.35 -3.37 -6.49
N LEU A 62 -2.45 -2.96 -5.83
CA LEU A 62 -3.28 -1.83 -6.27
C LEU A 62 -3.05 -0.56 -5.47
N VAL A 63 -2.32 -0.60 -4.35
CA VAL A 63 -2.11 0.58 -3.49
C VAL A 63 -1.47 1.72 -4.27
N TYR A 64 -0.38 1.42 -4.99
CA TYR A 64 0.33 2.41 -5.81
C TYR A 64 -0.57 3.04 -6.90
N PRO A 65 -1.19 2.29 -7.84
CA PRO A 65 -2.03 2.92 -8.85
C PRO A 65 -3.29 3.59 -8.27
N ALA A 66 -3.90 3.04 -7.22
CA ALA A 66 -5.10 3.61 -6.62
C ALA A 66 -4.85 4.97 -5.97
N LEU A 67 -3.77 5.09 -5.19
CA LEU A 67 -3.35 6.36 -4.60
C LEU A 67 -2.79 7.33 -5.65
N GLY A 68 -2.04 6.83 -6.64
CA GLY A 68 -1.49 7.65 -7.71
C GLY A 68 -2.58 8.37 -8.51
N VAL A 69 -3.70 7.70 -8.82
CA VAL A 69 -4.83 8.33 -9.51
C VAL A 69 -5.44 9.46 -8.66
N GLU A 70 -5.63 9.26 -7.35
CA GLU A 70 -6.18 10.30 -6.46
C GLU A 70 -5.19 11.47 -6.23
N ALA A 71 -3.89 11.18 -6.17
CA ALA A 71 -2.85 12.20 -6.09
C ALA A 71 -2.86 13.10 -7.33
N ILE A 72 -2.95 12.52 -8.53
CA ILE A 72 -3.02 13.29 -9.79
C ILE A 72 -4.32 14.09 -9.90
N LYS A 73 -5.46 13.53 -9.47
CA LYS A 73 -6.75 14.23 -9.45
C LYS A 73 -6.73 15.48 -8.57
N SER A 74 -5.91 15.47 -7.52
CA SER A 74 -5.76 16.59 -6.58
C SER A 74 -4.91 17.74 -7.13
N VAL A 75 -4.33 17.59 -8.33
CA VAL A 75 -3.44 18.58 -8.97
C VAL A 75 -4.14 19.23 -10.19
N PRO A 76 -4.00 20.55 -10.40
CA PRO A 76 -4.54 21.24 -11.58
C PRO A 76 -4.08 20.60 -12.90
N THR A 77 -4.97 20.57 -13.90
CA THR A 77 -4.71 19.94 -15.22
C THR A 77 -3.36 20.33 -15.84
N PRO A 78 -2.93 21.61 -15.84
CA PRO A 78 -1.65 22.01 -16.44
C PRO A 78 -0.42 21.42 -15.75
N SER A 79 -0.51 21.08 -14.45
CA SER A 79 0.60 20.62 -13.62
C SER A 79 0.52 19.15 -13.24
N ARG A 80 -0.42 18.37 -13.80
CA ARG A 80 -0.56 16.93 -13.52
C ARG A 80 0.71 16.12 -13.78
N GLY A 81 1.47 16.48 -14.82
CA GLY A 81 2.76 15.84 -15.12
C GLY A 81 3.79 16.02 -13.99
N ALA A 82 3.86 17.24 -13.42
CA ALA A 82 4.72 17.54 -12.28
C ALA A 82 4.21 16.89 -10.97
N GLY A 83 2.89 16.80 -10.80
CA GLY A 83 2.28 16.09 -9.67
C GLY A 83 2.59 14.59 -9.69
N LEU A 84 2.49 13.95 -10.87
CA LEU A 84 2.84 12.55 -11.05
C LEU A 84 4.33 12.29 -10.82
N SER A 85 5.22 13.15 -11.33
CA SER A 85 6.66 12.98 -11.10
C SER A 85 7.02 13.16 -9.63
N ALA A 86 6.42 14.13 -8.93
CA ALA A 86 6.59 14.27 -7.49
C ALA A 86 6.14 13.02 -6.73
N TYR A 87 4.96 12.47 -7.07
CA TYR A 87 4.46 11.22 -6.49
C TYR A 87 5.45 10.06 -6.70
N ALA A 88 5.98 9.90 -7.92
CA ALA A 88 6.96 8.86 -8.23
C ALA A 88 8.27 9.04 -7.44
N VAL A 89 8.80 10.26 -7.38
CA VAL A 89 10.05 10.55 -6.64
C VAL A 89 9.93 10.23 -5.15
N PHE A 90 8.80 10.58 -4.51
CA PHE A 90 8.59 10.23 -3.10
C PHE A 90 8.44 8.72 -2.89
N PHE A 91 7.81 8.02 -3.83
CA PHE A 91 7.69 6.57 -3.78
C PHE A 91 9.07 5.88 -3.88
N ASP A 92 9.89 6.30 -4.84
CA ASP A 92 11.25 5.76 -5.02
C ASP A 92 12.14 6.08 -3.81
N LEU A 93 12.03 7.29 -3.26
CA LEU A 93 12.72 7.67 -2.03
C LEU A 93 12.29 6.80 -0.84
N ALA A 94 11.00 6.49 -0.71
CA ALA A 94 10.51 5.59 0.32
C ALA A 94 11.09 4.18 0.16
N LEU A 95 11.18 3.65 -1.07
CA LEU A 95 11.81 2.35 -1.34
C LEU A 95 13.31 2.37 -1.02
N ALA A 96 14.01 3.45 -1.38
CA ALA A 96 15.43 3.62 -1.09
C ALA A 96 15.72 3.63 0.42
N ILE A 97 14.85 4.25 1.22
CA ILE A 97 14.99 4.29 2.69
C ILE A 97 14.53 2.98 3.35
N ALA A 98 13.49 2.35 2.82
CA ALA A 98 12.92 1.13 3.40
C ALA A 98 13.95 -0.01 3.49
N GLY A 99 14.78 -0.19 2.46
CA GLY A 99 15.81 -1.24 2.44
C GLY A 99 16.77 -1.16 3.64
N PRO A 100 17.55 -0.08 3.80
CA PRO A 100 18.46 0.10 4.92
C PRO A 100 17.77 0.08 6.29
N VAL A 101 16.60 0.73 6.43
CA VAL A 101 15.87 0.77 7.71
C VAL A 101 15.43 -0.63 8.13
N MET A 102 14.81 -1.39 7.22
CA MET A 102 14.38 -2.75 7.50
C MET A 102 15.56 -3.70 7.69
N GLY A 103 16.66 -3.51 6.96
CA GLY A 103 17.90 -4.25 7.15
C GLY A 103 18.52 -4.02 8.54
N ALA A 104 18.55 -2.78 9.02
CA ALA A 104 19.02 -2.45 10.37
C ALA A 104 18.16 -3.10 11.45
N ILE A 105 16.82 -3.11 11.28
CA ILE A 105 15.89 -3.81 12.18
C ILE A 105 16.17 -5.32 12.17
N ALA A 106 16.39 -5.90 11.00
CA ALA A 106 16.68 -7.32 10.84
C ALA A 106 17.95 -7.73 11.61
N LEU A 107 19.00 -6.91 11.54
CA LEU A 107 20.28 -7.14 12.23
C LEU A 107 20.15 -7.03 13.75
N GLY A 108 19.28 -6.15 14.25
CA GLY A 108 19.12 -5.91 15.69
C GLY A 108 18.15 -6.88 16.37
N GLN A 109 17.00 -7.16 15.76
CA GLN A 109 15.89 -7.87 16.40
C GLN A 109 15.47 -9.16 15.66
N GLY A 110 15.97 -9.38 14.44
CA GLY A 110 15.62 -10.54 13.62
C GLY A 110 14.63 -10.21 12.49
N TYR A 111 14.46 -11.17 11.58
CA TYR A 111 13.67 -10.99 10.36
C TYR A 111 12.16 -10.84 10.61
N ASP A 112 11.63 -11.47 11.65
CA ASP A 112 10.19 -11.42 11.94
C ASP A 112 9.73 -9.99 12.23
N TRP A 113 10.56 -9.21 12.94
CA TRP A 113 10.26 -7.82 13.29
C TRP A 113 10.15 -6.90 12.08
N ILE A 114 10.78 -7.22 10.96
CA ILE A 114 10.61 -6.47 9.71
C ILE A 114 9.13 -6.44 9.32
N PHE A 115 8.45 -7.58 9.41
CA PHE A 115 7.03 -7.68 9.04
C PHE A 115 6.13 -6.97 10.05
N PHE A 116 6.49 -6.96 11.34
CA PHE A 116 5.76 -6.19 12.35
C PHE A 116 5.85 -4.67 12.10
N TYR A 117 7.06 -4.14 11.91
CA TYR A 117 7.23 -2.71 11.61
C TYR A 117 6.62 -2.32 10.27
N ALA A 118 6.70 -3.19 9.25
CA ALA A 118 6.00 -2.99 8.00
C ALA A 118 4.47 -2.96 8.19
N ALA A 119 3.90 -3.86 9.01
CA ALA A 119 2.47 -3.85 9.33
C ALA A 119 2.06 -2.56 10.03
N LEU A 120 2.88 -2.05 10.95
CA LEU A 120 2.64 -0.78 11.64
C LEU A 120 2.67 0.40 10.66
N LEU A 121 3.67 0.47 9.78
CA LEU A 121 3.75 1.52 8.75
C LEU A 121 2.56 1.46 7.79
N SER A 122 2.15 0.25 7.38
CA SER A 122 0.97 0.04 6.53
C SER A 122 -0.33 0.45 7.24
N ALA A 123 -0.45 0.19 8.54
CA ALA A 123 -1.58 0.67 9.36
C ALA A 123 -1.61 2.20 9.48
N CYS A 124 -0.46 2.86 9.66
CA CYS A 124 -0.35 4.32 9.63
C CYS A 124 -0.76 4.88 8.26
N ALA A 125 -0.31 4.26 7.16
CA ALA A 125 -0.68 4.66 5.81
C ALA A 125 -2.19 4.46 5.55
N LEU A 126 -2.79 3.39 6.06
CA LEU A 126 -4.23 3.13 6.02
C LEU A 126 -5.00 4.24 6.75
N ALA A 127 -4.58 4.58 7.98
CA ALA A 127 -5.21 5.65 8.75
C ALA A 127 -5.14 7.01 8.02
N LEU A 128 -3.99 7.34 7.43
CA LEU A 128 -3.81 8.54 6.61
C LEU A 128 -4.71 8.52 5.37
N THR A 129 -4.83 7.38 4.69
CA THR A 129 -5.66 7.21 3.50
C THR A 129 -7.14 7.39 3.83
N ILE A 130 -7.60 6.85 4.96
CA ILE A 130 -8.97 7.05 5.47
C ILE A 130 -9.20 8.52 5.79
N TRP A 131 -8.25 9.18 6.45
CA TRP A 131 -8.36 10.60 6.78
C TRP A 131 -8.45 11.47 5.53
N LEU A 132 -7.60 11.22 4.53
CA LEU A 132 -7.64 11.92 3.23
C LEU A 132 -8.97 11.68 2.51
N SER A 133 -9.45 10.44 2.45
CA SER A 133 -10.73 10.09 1.83
C SER A 133 -11.90 10.86 2.43
N ARG A 134 -11.96 10.96 3.77
CA ARG A 134 -12.99 11.73 4.49
C ARG A 134 -12.89 13.22 4.20
N ARG A 135 -11.67 13.77 4.12
CA ARG A 135 -11.46 15.20 3.82
C ARG A 135 -11.93 15.56 2.41
N THR A 136 -11.63 14.72 1.42
CA THR A 136 -12.09 14.90 0.04
C THR A 136 -13.61 14.78 -0.06
N ALA A 137 -14.22 13.82 0.64
CA ALA A 137 -15.69 13.71 0.69
C ALA A 137 -16.34 14.99 1.24
N ASN A 138 -15.81 15.56 2.32
CA ASN A 138 -16.30 16.81 2.92
C ASN A 138 -16.12 18.04 2.02
N GLN A 139 -15.13 18.08 1.14
CA GLN A 139 -14.94 19.21 0.20
C GLN A 139 -15.94 19.19 -0.97
N THR A 140 -16.53 18.03 -1.26
CA THR A 140 -17.44 17.88 -2.42
C THR A 140 -18.87 18.32 -2.08
N TYR A 141 -19.22 18.37 -0.79
CA TYR A 141 -20.52 18.82 -0.27
C TYR A 141 -20.29 19.91 0.79
N PRO A 142 -20.16 21.20 0.39
CA PRO A 142 -20.19 22.29 1.36
C PRO A 142 -21.61 22.40 1.93
N ALA A 143 -21.72 22.33 3.25
CA ALA A 143 -22.98 22.58 3.98
C ALA A 143 -23.43 24.04 3.86
#